data_AF-A0AAW1Q5T8-F1
#
_entry.id   AF-A0AAW1Q5T8-F1
#
_cell.length_a   1.000
_cell.length_b   1.000
_cell.length_c   1.000
_cell.angle_alpha   90.00
_cell.angle_beta   90.00
_cell.angle_gamma   90.00
#
_symmetry.space_group_name_H-M   'P 1'
#
loop_
_entity.id
_entity.type
_entity.pdbx_description
1 polymer ?
#
loop_
_entity_poly.entity_id
_entity_poly.type
_entity_poly.pdbx_seq_one_letter_code
_entity_poly.pdbx_strand_id
1 'polypeptide(L)'
;MTDIAPSAVVKDQAKAGKPPTIVYPDQPVPYLRVERKRPLKTILSIDGGGIRGLIPAVVLEYLEFSIKQAIVKGRAAIKVTADSELKTIPDDPNKFYILLADYFDVVAGTSTGAILATYLAAKGAKYDAPADPDIKRFLAGLPADTALSGGRDAAYWRKRYSANSLHRGAISSAQAIFLAKSNFIFPKPDFSNPKMLDNVLPPEEELNPLLATIKDRITGPVRFYDILGHAKNWFIDRIAGDTWTKASLLDKLSAEQREKLASSLWGVLRPKYTAQGIEATLKLVLEDARFSTKDALHTSLVVQSFELDYNRPFTFWFHRPAQMSGYATLSRALTKEEEQDMDLNFFEPPTEDDFTWLPEFTFIPGVDVSLAQVVRSSTAAPTFLPAATVDLTYTPKKGPNSPGNVPVTVPRQLCDGGVCANSPTMIAVAFAVGSLRDGNDLPINLKQTATLSLGTGQTVTSTKLASPDAGALDWVLRGGRLVDILSSSAPEIQAALGEFFLFKEIGLHVLQFVRIQTTAINIEGSPDDEKDIPLSSGRNPSEVLKHMDDSTFTWDLLEIGERAVQANWTLIDAFVKHNLFPGEGNES
;
A
#
# COMPACT_ATOMS: atom_id res chain seq x y z
N MET A 1 -31.09 7.58 -38.41
CA MET A 1 -29.93 6.70 -38.64
C MET A 1 -28.88 7.12 -37.63
N THR A 2 -28.61 6.24 -36.68
CA THR A 2 -27.73 6.44 -35.52
C THR A 2 -26.28 6.43 -35.96
N ASP A 3 -25.59 7.56 -35.79
CA ASP A 3 -24.13 7.62 -35.86
C ASP A 3 -23.54 6.82 -34.69
N ILE A 4 -23.03 5.64 -35.01
CA ILE A 4 -22.18 4.84 -34.14
C ILE A 4 -20.88 5.65 -33.98
N ALA A 5 -20.59 6.12 -32.77
CA ALA A 5 -19.31 6.74 -32.45
C ALA A 5 -18.18 5.79 -32.90
N PRO A 6 -17.14 6.30 -33.59
CA PRO A 6 -16.12 5.47 -34.19
C PRO A 6 -15.42 4.65 -33.10
N SER A 7 -15.32 3.35 -33.33
CA SER A 7 -14.47 2.40 -32.61
C SER A 7 -13.19 3.10 -32.15
N ALA A 8 -12.89 3.04 -30.85
CA ALA A 8 -11.67 3.60 -30.27
C ALA A 8 -10.45 3.00 -30.95
N VAL A 9 -9.98 3.67 -32.00
CA VAL A 9 -8.71 3.37 -32.65
C VAL A 9 -7.64 3.67 -31.63
N VAL A 10 -6.88 2.64 -31.23
CA VAL A 10 -5.50 2.82 -30.75
C VAL A 10 -4.82 3.61 -31.86
N LYS A 11 -4.75 4.95 -31.72
CA LYS A 11 -3.99 5.76 -32.67
C LYS A 11 -2.56 5.30 -32.53
N ASP A 12 -2.12 4.56 -33.53
CA ASP A 12 -0.81 3.96 -33.72
C ASP A 12 0.26 5.03 -33.46
N GLN A 13 0.68 5.13 -32.20
CA GLN A 13 1.79 5.97 -31.72
C GLN A 13 2.81 5.14 -30.95
N ALA A 14 2.76 3.81 -31.07
CA ALA A 14 3.85 2.94 -30.64
C ALA A 14 5.04 3.11 -31.60
N LYS A 15 5.67 4.29 -31.60
CA LYS A 15 7.09 4.37 -31.92
C LYS A 15 7.77 3.43 -30.92
N ALA A 16 8.60 2.50 -31.43
CA ALA A 16 9.31 1.52 -30.60
C ALA A 16 9.88 2.20 -29.35
N GLY A 17 9.43 1.78 -28.16
CA GLY A 17 9.89 2.29 -26.87
C GLY A 17 9.00 3.32 -26.15
N LYS A 18 7.85 3.76 -26.71
CA LYS A 18 6.90 4.65 -26.00
C LYS A 18 5.66 3.93 -25.47
N PRO A 19 5.14 4.30 -24.29
CA PRO A 19 3.91 3.73 -23.79
C PRO A 19 2.69 4.15 -24.63
N PRO A 20 1.67 3.29 -24.74
CA PRO A 20 0.45 3.54 -25.48
C PRO A 20 -0.46 4.53 -24.74
N THR A 21 -1.36 5.23 -25.43
CA THR A 21 -2.47 5.90 -24.75
C THR A 21 -3.54 4.87 -24.42
N ILE A 22 -3.80 4.64 -23.13
CA ILE A 22 -4.88 3.74 -22.69
C ILE A 22 -6.20 4.51 -22.75
N VAL A 23 -7.18 3.92 -23.43
CA VAL A 23 -8.58 4.41 -23.49
C VAL A 23 -9.46 3.20 -23.31
N TYR A 24 -10.28 3.19 -22.26
CA TYR A 24 -11.24 2.11 -22.07
C TYR A 24 -12.51 2.35 -22.88
N PRO A 25 -13.16 1.30 -23.37
CA PRO A 25 -14.44 1.44 -24.06
C PRO A 25 -15.54 1.95 -23.11
N ASP A 26 -16.48 2.71 -23.67
CA ASP A 26 -17.69 3.17 -22.95
C ASP A 26 -18.75 2.07 -22.77
N GLN A 27 -18.43 0.84 -23.14
CA GLN A 27 -19.29 -0.33 -23.04
C GLN A 27 -18.62 -1.40 -22.17
N PRO A 28 -19.38 -2.17 -21.39
CA PRO A 28 -18.83 -3.29 -20.64
C PRO A 28 -18.16 -4.28 -21.60
N VAL A 29 -16.97 -4.74 -21.23
CA VAL A 29 -16.25 -5.79 -21.96
C VAL A 29 -16.19 -7.08 -21.13
N PRO A 30 -16.22 -8.25 -21.79
CA PRO A 30 -16.19 -9.53 -21.09
C PRO A 30 -14.82 -9.87 -20.53
N TYR A 31 -14.81 -10.73 -19.52
CA TYR A 31 -13.61 -11.25 -18.87
C TYR A 31 -12.90 -12.29 -19.73
N LEU A 32 -11.60 -12.06 -20.00
CA LEU A 32 -10.72 -13.02 -20.65
C LEU A 32 -9.72 -13.62 -19.66
N ARG A 33 -9.67 -14.95 -19.62
CA ARG A 33 -8.59 -15.70 -18.98
C ARG A 33 -8.02 -16.72 -19.95
N VAL A 34 -6.68 -16.81 -19.96
CA VAL A 34 -5.95 -17.67 -20.88
C VAL A 34 -5.01 -18.63 -20.15
N GLU A 35 -4.74 -19.76 -20.77
CA GLU A 35 -3.67 -20.66 -20.36
C GLU A 35 -2.32 -20.03 -20.73
N ARG A 36 -1.38 -20.04 -19.78
CA ARG A 36 -0.02 -19.56 -20.01
C ARG A 36 1.01 -20.58 -19.55
N LYS A 37 2.14 -20.64 -20.25
CA LYS A 37 3.33 -21.33 -19.74
C LYS A 37 3.81 -20.59 -18.48
N ARG A 38 4.15 -21.33 -17.43
CA ARG A 38 4.65 -20.79 -16.15
C ARG A 38 6.04 -21.34 -15.87
N PRO A 39 7.08 -20.89 -16.61
CA PRO A 39 8.44 -21.38 -16.38
C PRO A 39 9.00 -20.92 -15.02
N LEU A 40 8.50 -19.79 -14.52
CA LEU A 40 8.93 -19.15 -13.29
C LEU A 40 7.73 -18.88 -12.38
N LYS A 41 7.94 -18.94 -11.06
CA LYS A 41 6.97 -18.46 -10.08
C LYS A 41 7.00 -16.92 -10.06
N THR A 42 5.88 -16.32 -10.41
CA THR A 42 5.74 -14.88 -10.69
C THR A 42 5.25 -14.13 -9.46
N ILE A 43 5.95 -13.05 -9.09
CA ILE A 43 5.72 -12.29 -7.87
C ILE A 43 5.47 -10.82 -8.22
N LEU A 44 4.37 -10.26 -7.73
CA LEU A 44 4.09 -8.83 -7.77
C LEU A 44 4.19 -8.27 -6.36
N SER A 45 5.05 -7.28 -6.14
CA SER A 45 5.22 -6.61 -4.84
C SER A 45 4.93 -5.12 -4.97
N ILE A 46 4.18 -4.56 -4.01
CA ILE A 46 3.76 -3.16 -4.01
C ILE A 46 4.10 -2.53 -2.65
N ASP A 47 4.85 -1.45 -2.68
CA ASP A 47 5.30 -0.74 -1.49
C ASP A 47 4.20 0.07 -0.78
N GLY A 48 4.49 0.44 0.46
CA GLY A 48 3.72 1.43 1.21
C GLY A 48 4.12 2.86 0.88
N GLY A 49 3.18 3.81 1.04
CA GLY A 49 3.46 5.23 0.76
C GLY A 49 2.25 6.16 0.81
N GLY A 50 1.17 5.76 1.49
CA GLY A 50 -0.06 6.54 1.60
C GLY A 50 -0.70 6.84 0.24
N ILE A 51 -1.15 8.08 0.03
CA ILE A 51 -1.81 8.51 -1.21
C ILE A 51 -0.94 8.27 -2.47
N ARG A 52 0.38 8.16 -2.31
CA ARG A 52 1.32 7.89 -3.42
C ARG A 52 1.18 6.49 -4.01
N GLY A 53 0.38 5.60 -3.40
CA GLY A 53 -0.06 4.33 -4.02
C GLY A 53 -0.76 4.50 -5.37
N LEU A 54 -1.20 5.72 -5.73
CA LEU A 54 -1.65 6.06 -7.08
C LEU A 54 -0.56 5.85 -8.15
N ILE A 55 0.72 6.07 -7.82
CA ILE A 55 1.85 5.89 -8.75
C ILE A 55 1.94 4.42 -9.21
N PRO A 56 2.10 3.42 -8.32
CA PRO A 56 2.12 2.02 -8.76
C PRO A 56 0.78 1.58 -9.35
N ALA A 57 -0.36 2.17 -8.96
CA ALA A 57 -1.64 1.86 -9.58
C ALA A 57 -1.70 2.23 -11.08
N VAL A 58 -1.10 3.37 -11.47
CA VAL A 58 -0.92 3.74 -12.88
C VAL A 58 0.02 2.74 -13.57
N VAL A 59 1.15 2.38 -12.96
CA VAL A 59 2.08 1.39 -13.54
C VAL A 59 1.39 0.04 -13.79
N LEU A 60 0.56 -0.41 -12.85
CA LEU A 60 -0.20 -1.66 -12.95
C LEU A 60 -1.23 -1.65 -14.09
N GLU A 61 -1.79 -0.50 -14.42
CA GLU A 61 -2.69 -0.34 -15.57
C GLU A 61 -1.97 -0.53 -16.91
N TYR A 62 -0.77 0.02 -17.02
CA TYR A 62 0.09 -0.18 -18.18
C TYR A 62 0.63 -1.60 -18.28
N LEU A 63 0.92 -2.23 -17.14
CA LEU A 63 1.23 -3.66 -17.07
C LEU A 63 0.06 -4.51 -17.57
N GLU A 64 -1.16 -4.24 -17.11
CA GLU A 64 -2.38 -4.91 -17.58
C GLU A 64 -2.51 -4.77 -19.10
N PHE A 65 -2.32 -3.57 -19.63
CA PHE A 65 -2.37 -3.33 -21.07
C PHE A 65 -1.29 -4.09 -21.84
N SER A 66 -0.04 -4.11 -21.37
CA SER A 66 1.05 -4.88 -22.00
C SER A 66 0.74 -6.38 -22.02
N ILE A 67 0.16 -6.93 -20.94
CA ILE A 67 -0.31 -8.32 -20.91
C ILE A 67 -1.39 -8.56 -21.97
N LYS A 68 -2.40 -7.69 -22.06
CA LYS A 68 -3.47 -7.81 -23.07
C LYS A 68 -2.89 -7.79 -24.49
N GLN A 69 -1.90 -6.95 -24.76
CA GLN A 69 -1.19 -6.94 -26.05
C GLN A 69 -0.44 -8.24 -26.33
N ALA A 70 0.27 -8.78 -25.33
CA ALA A 70 0.97 -10.06 -25.47
C ALA A 70 0.00 -11.21 -25.79
N ILE A 71 -1.17 -11.24 -25.14
CA ILE A 71 -2.25 -12.20 -25.40
C ILE A 71 -2.75 -12.08 -26.85
N VAL A 72 -3.10 -10.87 -27.30
CA VAL A 72 -3.58 -10.64 -28.66
C VAL A 72 -2.53 -11.03 -29.71
N LYS A 73 -1.26 -10.72 -29.46
CA LYS A 73 -0.15 -11.09 -30.36
C LYS A 73 0.05 -12.62 -30.42
N GLY A 74 -0.07 -13.30 -29.28
CA GLY A 74 0.07 -14.76 -29.17
C GLY A 74 -1.20 -15.55 -29.44
N ARG A 75 -2.31 -14.90 -29.83
CA ARG A 75 -3.67 -15.48 -29.86
C ARG A 75 -3.82 -16.78 -30.65
N ALA A 76 -2.95 -17.03 -31.63
CA ALA A 76 -2.99 -18.25 -32.44
C ALA A 76 -2.53 -19.51 -31.67
N ALA A 77 -1.69 -19.35 -30.64
CA ALA A 77 -1.10 -20.43 -29.86
C ALA A 77 -1.65 -20.52 -28.42
N ILE A 78 -2.35 -19.48 -27.96
CA ILE A 78 -2.85 -19.38 -26.59
C ILE A 78 -4.29 -19.93 -26.51
N LYS A 79 -4.54 -20.81 -25.55
CA LYS A 79 -5.88 -21.34 -25.26
C LYS A 79 -6.60 -20.48 -24.24
N VAL A 80 -7.92 -20.36 -24.40
CA VAL A 80 -8.82 -19.70 -23.45
C VAL A 80 -9.26 -20.71 -22.39
N THR A 81 -9.26 -20.31 -21.12
CA THR A 81 -9.64 -21.21 -20.03
C THR A 81 -11.16 -21.35 -19.90
N ALA A 82 -11.63 -22.41 -19.25
CA ALA A 82 -13.06 -22.69 -19.10
C ALA A 82 -13.83 -21.62 -18.30
N ASP A 83 -13.17 -20.96 -17.35
CA ASP A 83 -13.71 -19.91 -16.48
C ASP A 83 -13.68 -18.51 -17.12
N SER A 84 -13.26 -18.40 -18.37
CA SER A 84 -13.40 -17.16 -19.15
C SER A 84 -14.82 -17.02 -19.71
N GLU A 85 -15.31 -15.77 -19.76
CA GLU A 85 -16.59 -15.44 -20.41
C GLU A 85 -16.49 -15.52 -21.95
N LEU A 86 -15.29 -15.30 -22.48
CA LEU A 86 -14.99 -15.47 -23.89
C LEU A 86 -14.59 -16.91 -24.22
N LYS A 87 -14.84 -17.33 -25.47
CA LYS A 87 -14.39 -18.62 -26.01
C LYS A 87 -13.23 -18.51 -27.00
N THR A 88 -12.98 -17.30 -27.50
CA THR A 88 -11.89 -16.99 -28.42
C THR A 88 -11.25 -15.68 -28.00
N ILE A 89 -9.96 -15.51 -28.33
CA ILE A 89 -9.20 -14.30 -28.02
C ILE A 89 -9.54 -13.24 -29.09
N PRO A 90 -10.09 -12.07 -28.71
CA PRO A 90 -10.37 -10.99 -29.66
C PRO A 90 -9.11 -10.46 -30.32
N ASP A 91 -9.30 -9.76 -31.44
CA ASP A 91 -8.21 -9.14 -32.20
C ASP A 91 -7.72 -7.80 -31.65
N ASP A 92 -8.47 -7.24 -30.71
CA ASP A 92 -8.25 -5.94 -30.12
C ASP A 92 -8.19 -6.08 -28.59
N PRO A 93 -7.11 -5.61 -27.94
CA PRO A 93 -7.00 -5.65 -26.48
C PRO A 93 -8.13 -4.86 -25.78
N ASN A 94 -8.77 -3.90 -26.44
CA ASN A 94 -9.84 -3.12 -25.83
C ASN A 94 -11.19 -3.87 -25.76
N LYS A 95 -11.32 -5.07 -26.35
CA LYS A 95 -12.58 -5.84 -26.37
C LYS A 95 -12.74 -6.80 -25.19
N PHE A 96 -11.82 -6.80 -24.24
CA PHE A 96 -11.86 -7.65 -23.05
C PHE A 96 -11.10 -6.98 -21.90
N TYR A 97 -11.39 -7.42 -20.68
CA TYR A 97 -10.55 -7.14 -19.52
C TYR A 97 -9.92 -8.43 -18.99
N ILE A 98 -8.84 -8.26 -18.22
CA ILE A 98 -8.14 -9.34 -17.53
C ILE A 98 -8.00 -8.96 -16.07
N LEU A 99 -7.56 -9.90 -15.23
CA LEU A 99 -7.27 -9.65 -13.83
C LEU A 99 -5.80 -9.96 -13.56
N LEU A 100 -5.05 -9.00 -13.02
CA LEU A 100 -3.62 -9.16 -12.76
C LEU A 100 -3.31 -10.36 -11.85
N ALA A 101 -4.21 -10.70 -10.93
CA ALA A 101 -4.07 -11.87 -10.06
C ALA A 101 -3.99 -13.22 -10.80
N ASP A 102 -4.43 -13.31 -12.06
CA ASP A 102 -4.28 -14.53 -12.86
C ASP A 102 -2.87 -14.70 -13.46
N TYR A 103 -2.08 -13.62 -13.45
CA TYR A 103 -0.75 -13.57 -14.07
C TYR A 103 0.39 -13.53 -13.06
N PHE A 104 0.09 -13.40 -11.77
CA PHE A 104 1.04 -13.46 -10.67
C PHE A 104 0.66 -14.57 -9.70
N ASP A 105 1.61 -15.44 -9.33
CA ASP A 105 1.39 -16.55 -8.39
C ASP A 105 1.42 -16.08 -6.93
N VAL A 106 2.10 -14.97 -6.66
CA VAL A 106 2.14 -14.27 -5.37
C VAL A 106 1.96 -12.77 -5.60
N VAL A 107 1.07 -12.15 -4.83
CA VAL A 107 0.93 -10.69 -4.75
C VAL A 107 1.22 -10.26 -3.32
N ALA A 108 2.03 -9.22 -3.17
CA ALA A 108 2.53 -8.77 -1.87
C ALA A 108 2.33 -7.25 -1.70
N GLY A 109 1.97 -6.82 -0.50
CA GLY A 109 1.74 -5.41 -0.22
C GLY A 109 2.04 -5.00 1.22
N THR A 110 2.49 -3.75 1.38
CA THR A 110 2.63 -3.08 2.68
C THR A 110 1.86 -1.76 2.64
N SER A 111 1.18 -1.39 3.73
CA SER A 111 0.43 -0.13 3.83
C SER A 111 -0.55 0.05 2.66
N THR A 112 -0.51 1.16 1.95
CA THR A 112 -1.32 1.34 0.74
C THR A 112 -1.09 0.26 -0.32
N GLY A 113 0.12 -0.29 -0.44
CA GLY A 113 0.39 -1.46 -1.26
C GLY A 113 -0.42 -2.69 -0.84
N ALA A 114 -0.71 -2.86 0.45
CA ALA A 114 -1.59 -3.93 0.94
C ALA A 114 -3.04 -3.75 0.50
N ILE A 115 -3.52 -2.51 0.33
CA ILE A 115 -4.84 -2.22 -0.25
C ILE A 115 -4.89 -2.74 -1.68
N LEU A 116 -3.93 -2.35 -2.52
CA LEU A 116 -3.86 -2.77 -3.92
C LEU A 116 -3.63 -4.27 -4.05
N ALA A 117 -2.67 -4.83 -3.30
CA ALA A 117 -2.35 -6.26 -3.32
C ALA A 117 -3.56 -7.12 -2.94
N THR A 118 -4.24 -6.79 -1.84
CA THR A 118 -5.41 -7.54 -1.37
C THR A 118 -6.59 -7.35 -2.31
N TYR A 119 -6.82 -6.14 -2.83
CA TYR A 119 -7.85 -5.90 -3.84
C TYR A 119 -7.65 -6.77 -5.08
N LEU A 120 -6.43 -6.80 -5.64
CA LEU A 120 -6.10 -7.61 -6.80
C LEU A 120 -6.23 -9.11 -6.47
N ALA A 121 -5.64 -9.56 -5.37
CA ALA A 121 -5.65 -10.96 -4.97
C ALA A 121 -7.07 -11.47 -4.70
N ALA A 122 -7.93 -10.63 -4.13
CA ALA A 122 -9.35 -10.94 -3.90
C ALA A 122 -10.23 -10.73 -5.14
N LYS A 123 -9.65 -10.34 -6.30
CA LYS A 123 -10.39 -9.92 -7.50
C LYS A 123 -11.50 -8.91 -7.17
N GLY A 124 -11.23 -7.97 -6.27
CA GLY A 124 -12.21 -6.98 -5.81
C GLY A 124 -13.42 -7.59 -5.07
N ALA A 125 -13.31 -8.81 -4.53
CA ALA A 125 -14.36 -9.54 -3.82
C ALA A 125 -15.71 -9.52 -4.57
N LYS A 126 -16.83 -9.33 -3.88
CA LYS A 126 -18.14 -9.11 -4.53
C LYS A 126 -18.41 -7.64 -4.85
N TYR A 127 -17.41 -6.77 -4.71
CA TYR A 127 -17.58 -5.35 -4.95
C TYR A 127 -17.65 -5.04 -6.45
N ASP A 128 -18.61 -4.21 -6.83
CA ASP A 128 -18.85 -3.77 -8.21
C ASP A 128 -18.71 -2.25 -8.28
N ALA A 129 -17.53 -1.78 -8.68
CA ALA A 129 -17.21 -0.35 -8.75
C ALA A 129 -18.18 0.46 -9.64
N PRO A 130 -18.63 -0.03 -10.82
CA PRO A 130 -19.70 0.57 -11.59
C PRO A 130 -21.00 0.83 -10.84
N ALA A 131 -21.33 0.05 -9.81
CA ALA A 131 -22.57 0.20 -9.06
C ALA A 131 -22.46 1.24 -7.93
N ASP A 132 -21.25 1.64 -7.54
CA ASP A 132 -21.02 2.51 -6.39
C ASP A 132 -21.47 3.97 -6.65
N PRO A 133 -22.36 4.53 -5.82
CA PRO A 133 -22.89 5.88 -6.01
C PRO A 133 -21.84 6.98 -5.86
N ASP A 134 -20.83 6.79 -5.00
CA ASP A 134 -19.77 7.78 -4.80
C ASP A 134 -18.80 7.79 -5.98
N ILE A 135 -18.51 6.64 -6.57
CA ILE A 135 -17.71 6.56 -7.80
C ILE A 135 -18.46 7.25 -8.95
N LYS A 136 -19.77 6.97 -9.11
CA LYS A 136 -20.60 7.67 -10.11
C LYS A 136 -20.61 9.17 -9.88
N ARG A 137 -20.78 9.61 -8.64
CA ARG A 137 -20.78 11.03 -8.27
C ARG A 137 -19.42 11.68 -8.52
N PHE A 138 -18.33 11.00 -8.20
CA PHE A 138 -16.97 11.46 -8.47
C PHE A 138 -16.77 11.66 -9.98
N LEU A 139 -17.07 10.66 -10.80
CA LEU A 139 -16.94 10.73 -12.25
C LEU A 139 -17.82 11.83 -12.86
N ALA A 140 -19.07 11.97 -12.39
CA ALA A 140 -19.99 13.02 -12.84
C ALA A 140 -19.57 14.43 -12.38
N GLY A 141 -18.91 14.54 -11.23
CA GLY A 141 -18.45 15.79 -10.64
C GLY A 141 -17.12 16.32 -11.19
N LEU A 142 -16.46 15.56 -12.07
CA LEU A 142 -15.20 15.96 -12.69
C LEU A 142 -15.38 17.29 -13.48
N PRO A 143 -14.65 18.39 -13.19
CA PRO A 143 -14.88 19.72 -13.75
C PRO A 143 -14.67 19.83 -15.26
N ALA A 144 -15.73 20.15 -16.03
CA ALA A 144 -15.72 20.13 -17.50
C ALA A 144 -14.84 21.20 -18.15
N ASP A 145 -14.57 22.30 -17.45
CA ASP A 145 -13.81 23.45 -17.96
C ASP A 145 -12.30 23.22 -17.91
N THR A 146 -11.68 22.98 -19.06
CA THR A 146 -10.24 22.75 -19.20
C THR A 146 -9.37 24.00 -19.01
N ALA A 147 -9.95 25.19 -18.76
CA ALA A 147 -9.18 26.41 -18.51
C ALA A 147 -8.48 26.41 -17.13
N LEU A 148 -8.98 25.64 -16.17
CA LEU A 148 -8.38 25.46 -14.85
C LEU A 148 -7.51 24.20 -14.81
N SER A 149 -6.45 24.18 -13.99
CA SER A 149 -5.56 23.02 -13.82
C SER A 149 -6.36 21.74 -13.51
N GLY A 150 -7.25 21.81 -12.51
CA GLY A 150 -8.13 20.68 -12.17
C GLY A 150 -9.11 20.25 -13.26
N GLY A 151 -9.43 21.12 -14.23
CA GLY A 151 -10.28 20.78 -15.36
C GLY A 151 -9.56 20.06 -16.50
N ARG A 152 -8.26 20.34 -16.69
CA ARG A 152 -7.40 19.53 -17.59
C ARG A 152 -7.21 18.13 -17.04
N ASP A 153 -6.95 18.00 -15.75
CA ASP A 153 -6.79 16.72 -15.06
C ASP A 153 -8.10 15.92 -15.08
N ALA A 154 -9.22 16.58 -14.82
CA ALA A 154 -10.54 15.98 -14.94
C ALA A 154 -10.90 15.53 -16.37
N ALA A 155 -10.46 16.28 -17.39
CA ALA A 155 -10.61 15.88 -18.79
C ALA A 155 -9.71 14.69 -19.16
N TYR A 156 -8.53 14.58 -18.56
CA TYR A 156 -7.66 13.41 -18.69
C TYR A 156 -8.38 12.14 -18.22
N TRP A 157 -9.01 12.18 -17.04
CA TRP A 157 -9.74 11.04 -16.48
C TRP A 157 -10.99 10.67 -17.25
N ARG A 158 -11.80 11.65 -17.66
CA ARG A 158 -13.01 11.39 -18.48
C ARG A 158 -12.71 10.75 -19.82
N LYS A 159 -11.51 10.95 -20.37
CA LYS A 159 -11.10 10.29 -21.63
C LYS A 159 -10.65 8.85 -21.42
N ARG A 160 -10.17 8.53 -20.22
CA ARG A 160 -9.59 7.22 -19.91
C ARG A 160 -10.63 6.27 -19.36
N TYR A 161 -11.50 6.74 -18.46
CA TYR A 161 -12.50 5.91 -17.80
C TYR A 161 -13.91 6.43 -18.00
N SER A 162 -14.83 5.48 -18.16
CA SER A 162 -16.25 5.65 -17.95
C SER A 162 -16.71 4.75 -16.79
N ALA A 163 -17.89 5.02 -16.23
CA ALA A 163 -18.44 4.11 -15.21
C ALA A 163 -18.58 2.66 -15.72
N ASN A 164 -18.80 2.48 -17.04
CA ASN A 164 -18.93 1.16 -17.68
C ASN A 164 -17.58 0.45 -17.91
N SER A 165 -16.46 1.19 -17.88
CA SER A 165 -15.10 0.63 -18.01
C SER A 165 -14.52 0.06 -16.72
N LEU A 166 -15.18 0.32 -15.59
CA LEU A 166 -14.75 -0.18 -14.30
C LEU A 166 -15.21 -1.63 -14.17
N HIS A 167 -14.28 -2.54 -13.88
CA HIS A 167 -14.59 -3.94 -13.67
C HIS A 167 -14.09 -4.39 -12.30
N ARG A 168 -14.86 -5.25 -11.64
CA ARG A 168 -14.46 -5.87 -10.38
C ARG A 168 -13.06 -6.49 -10.49
N GLY A 169 -12.19 -6.16 -9.55
CA GLY A 169 -10.82 -6.69 -9.48
C GLY A 169 -9.84 -6.10 -10.48
N ALA A 170 -10.29 -5.28 -11.43
CA ALA A 170 -9.43 -4.61 -12.39
C ALA A 170 -8.73 -3.40 -11.73
N ILE A 171 -7.51 -3.10 -12.17
CA ILE A 171 -6.74 -2.01 -11.58
C ILE A 171 -7.39 -0.64 -11.81
N SER A 172 -8.12 -0.45 -12.92
CA SER A 172 -8.90 0.76 -13.20
C SER A 172 -9.93 1.04 -12.09
N SER A 173 -10.59 0.01 -11.59
CA SER A 173 -11.53 0.11 -10.47
C SER A 173 -10.82 0.44 -9.16
N ALA A 174 -9.66 -0.16 -8.89
CA ALA A 174 -8.86 0.17 -7.71
C ALA A 174 -8.46 1.65 -7.71
N GLN A 175 -8.02 2.18 -8.85
CA GLN A 175 -7.72 3.60 -9.03
C GLN A 175 -8.96 4.46 -8.77
N ALA A 176 -10.09 4.13 -9.38
CA ALA A 176 -11.35 4.88 -9.19
C ALA A 176 -11.81 4.90 -7.73
N ILE A 177 -11.71 3.78 -7.01
CA ILE A 177 -12.00 3.70 -5.56
C ILE A 177 -11.05 4.61 -4.80
N PHE A 178 -9.75 4.52 -5.06
CA PHE A 178 -8.74 5.29 -4.36
C PHE A 178 -8.97 6.80 -4.54
N LEU A 179 -9.37 7.23 -5.74
CA LEU A 179 -9.68 8.62 -6.06
C LEU A 179 -10.99 9.09 -5.40
N ALA A 180 -12.09 8.37 -5.66
CA ALA A 180 -13.42 8.74 -5.18
C ALA A 180 -13.51 8.70 -3.65
N LYS A 181 -12.74 7.81 -3.02
CA LYS A 181 -12.74 7.60 -1.57
C LYS A 181 -11.53 8.24 -0.87
N SER A 182 -10.58 8.86 -1.57
CA SER A 182 -9.36 9.45 -0.96
C SER A 182 -9.63 10.33 0.26
N ASN A 183 -10.57 11.27 0.15
CA ASN A 183 -10.98 12.15 1.24
C ASN A 183 -11.76 11.44 2.36
N PHE A 184 -12.39 10.31 2.05
CA PHE A 184 -13.04 9.45 3.04
C PHE A 184 -12.03 8.56 3.74
N ILE A 185 -10.99 8.07 3.06
CA ILE A 185 -9.96 7.19 3.62
C ILE A 185 -9.09 7.97 4.62
N PHE A 186 -8.83 9.25 4.34
CA PHE A 186 -8.06 10.16 5.20
C PHE A 186 -8.90 11.39 5.60
N PRO A 187 -10.00 11.21 6.35
CA PRO A 187 -10.87 12.31 6.69
C PRO A 187 -10.15 13.20 7.70
N LYS A 188 -9.88 14.46 7.32
CA LYS A 188 -9.41 15.46 8.29
C LYS A 188 -10.47 15.60 9.38
N PRO A 189 -10.08 15.61 10.67
CA PRO A 189 -11.02 15.89 11.75
C PRO A 189 -11.77 17.21 11.49
N ASP A 190 -13.06 17.25 11.82
CA ASP A 190 -13.83 18.50 11.74
C ASP A 190 -13.44 19.41 12.92
N PHE A 191 -12.41 20.23 12.68
CA PHE A 191 -11.89 21.19 13.66
C PHE A 191 -12.84 22.36 13.94
N SER A 192 -13.95 22.49 13.20
CA SER A 192 -14.96 23.53 13.42
C SER A 192 -15.93 23.20 14.58
N ASN A 193 -15.96 21.94 15.06
CA ASN A 193 -16.83 21.50 16.14
C ASN A 193 -16.20 21.76 17.54
N PRO A 194 -16.78 22.64 18.38
CA PRO A 194 -16.21 23.00 19.69
C PRO A 194 -16.13 21.83 20.69
N LYS A 195 -17.04 20.85 20.59
CA LYS A 195 -17.11 19.69 21.49
C LYS A 195 -16.02 18.64 21.22
N MET A 196 -15.28 18.79 20.13
CA MET A 196 -14.20 17.88 19.77
C MET A 196 -13.05 17.98 20.78
N LEU A 197 -12.70 19.20 21.21
CA LEU A 197 -11.64 19.48 22.19
C LEU A 197 -11.86 18.85 23.59
N ASP A 198 -13.12 18.62 23.96
CA ASP A 198 -13.47 17.95 25.22
C ASP A 198 -13.08 16.46 25.21
N ASN A 199 -13.04 15.82 24.04
CA ASN A 199 -12.63 14.42 23.86
C ASN A 199 -11.18 14.27 23.35
N VAL A 200 -10.55 15.37 22.90
CA VAL A 200 -9.19 15.40 22.32
C VAL A 200 -8.09 15.30 23.37
N LEU A 201 -8.20 16.11 24.42
CA LEU A 201 -7.27 16.07 25.54
C LEU A 201 -7.59 14.83 26.40
N PRO A 202 -6.58 14.08 26.86
CA PRO A 202 -6.78 13.03 27.85
C PRO A 202 -7.67 13.53 29.00
N PRO A 203 -8.43 12.65 29.68
CA PRO A 203 -9.13 13.02 30.91
C PRO A 203 -8.21 13.83 31.82
N GLU A 204 -8.73 14.79 32.58
CA GLU A 204 -7.90 15.66 33.43
C GLU A 204 -6.98 14.84 34.36
N GLU A 205 -7.41 13.63 34.72
CA GLU A 205 -6.68 12.61 35.48
C GLU A 205 -5.41 12.08 34.79
N GLU A 206 -5.36 12.02 33.45
CA GLU A 206 -4.21 11.57 32.65
C GLU A 206 -3.32 12.73 32.20
N LEU A 207 -3.92 13.89 31.88
CA LEU A 207 -3.21 15.05 31.35
C LEU A 207 -2.49 15.85 32.44
N ASN A 208 -3.10 16.00 33.62
CA ASN A 208 -2.53 16.81 34.70
C ASN A 208 -1.23 16.25 35.29
N PRO A 209 -1.04 14.93 35.45
CA PRO A 209 0.26 14.37 35.84
C PRO A 209 1.35 14.60 34.79
N LEU A 210 1.02 14.51 33.50
CA LEU A 210 1.96 14.74 32.39
C LEU A 210 2.37 16.21 32.32
N LEU A 211 1.40 17.13 32.43
CA LEU A 211 1.63 18.57 32.52
C LEU A 211 2.41 18.96 33.79
N ALA A 212 2.16 18.28 34.92
CA ALA A 212 2.93 18.48 36.15
C ALA A 212 4.38 17.98 36.01
N THR A 213 4.61 16.84 35.36
CA THR A 213 5.96 16.30 35.08
C THR A 213 6.73 17.21 34.10
N ILE A 214 6.03 17.77 33.11
CA ILE A 214 6.57 18.77 32.19
C ILE A 214 6.86 20.09 32.94
N LYS A 215 5.97 20.54 33.81
CA LYS A 215 6.16 21.72 34.67
C LYS A 215 7.39 21.56 35.56
N ASP A 216 7.55 20.41 36.22
CA ASP A 216 8.67 20.13 37.13
C ASP A 216 10.02 20.05 36.39
N ARG A 217 10.03 19.51 35.15
CA ARG A 217 11.19 19.53 34.25
C ARG A 217 11.51 20.91 33.67
N ILE A 218 10.51 21.80 33.57
CA ILE A 218 10.65 23.18 33.06
C ILE A 218 11.01 24.17 34.18
N THR A 219 10.66 23.89 35.44
CA THR A 219 10.97 24.73 36.60
C THR A 219 12.27 24.36 37.32
N GLY A 220 12.96 23.30 36.89
CA GLY A 220 14.32 22.99 37.33
C GLY A 220 15.31 24.09 36.91
N PRO A 221 16.33 24.41 37.72
CA PRO A 221 17.19 25.56 37.45
C PRO A 221 18.16 25.25 36.31
N VAL A 222 17.85 25.73 35.10
CA VAL A 222 18.78 25.69 33.96
C VAL A 222 19.36 27.09 33.75
N ARG A 223 20.67 27.21 33.99
CA ARG A 223 21.47 28.38 33.59
C ARG A 223 21.87 28.28 32.11
N PHE A 224 22.07 29.46 31.51
CA PHE A 224 22.92 29.76 30.36
C PHE A 224 22.31 29.56 28.95
N TYR A 225 21.43 30.48 28.52
CA TYR A 225 21.54 31.29 27.28
C TYR A 225 20.25 32.13 27.06
N ASP A 226 20.31 33.40 27.49
CA ASP A 226 19.20 34.35 27.73
C ASP A 226 18.75 35.17 26.51
N ILE A 227 18.34 34.54 25.40
CA ILE A 227 17.69 35.28 24.29
C ILE A 227 16.28 34.74 23.98
N LEU A 228 16.03 33.45 24.21
CA LEU A 228 14.69 32.85 24.12
C LEU A 228 13.80 33.14 25.34
N GLY A 229 14.40 33.51 26.49
CA GLY A 229 13.69 33.81 27.72
C GLY A 229 12.74 35.00 27.62
N HIS A 230 13.07 36.04 26.85
CA HIS A 230 12.24 37.25 26.78
C HIS A 230 11.03 37.09 25.86
N ALA A 231 11.13 36.39 24.73
CA ALA A 231 9.98 36.11 23.86
C ALA A 231 9.05 35.03 24.49
N LYS A 232 9.64 34.05 25.18
CA LYS A 232 8.96 32.99 25.92
C LYS A 232 8.21 33.52 27.15
N ASN A 233 8.84 34.35 27.99
CA ASN A 233 8.18 34.97 29.13
C ASN A 233 7.16 36.02 28.68
N TRP A 234 7.39 36.74 27.58
CA TRP A 234 6.37 37.63 27.00
C TRP A 234 5.14 36.89 26.48
N PHE A 235 5.29 35.69 25.88
CA PHE A 235 4.17 34.88 25.42
C PHE A 235 3.43 34.18 26.58
N ILE A 236 4.16 33.72 27.60
CA ILE A 236 3.61 33.09 28.81
C ILE A 236 2.90 34.13 29.68
N ASP A 237 3.50 35.29 29.97
CA ASP A 237 2.91 36.33 30.84
C ASP A 237 1.68 37.01 30.20
N ARG A 238 1.62 37.09 28.86
CA ARG A 238 0.51 37.78 28.16
C ARG A 238 -0.69 36.87 27.88
N ILE A 239 -0.54 35.56 28.03
CA ILE A 239 -1.61 34.56 27.79
C ILE A 239 -1.99 33.78 29.07
N ALA A 240 -1.02 33.45 29.92
CA ALA A 240 -1.17 32.47 30.99
C ALA A 240 -0.94 33.10 32.39
N GLY A 241 -2.03 33.39 33.10
CA GLY A 241 -2.00 33.52 34.56
C GLY A 241 -1.81 32.15 35.25
N ASP A 242 -1.60 32.18 36.56
CA ASP A 242 -1.04 31.11 37.43
C ASP A 242 -1.76 29.74 37.48
N THR A 243 -2.87 29.53 36.77
CA THR A 243 -3.65 28.28 36.86
C THR A 243 -4.04 27.75 35.47
N TRP A 244 -3.37 26.69 35.06
CA TRP A 244 -3.71 25.92 33.86
C TRP A 244 -4.88 24.99 34.17
N THR A 245 -6.05 25.23 33.57
CA THR A 245 -7.12 24.25 33.43
C THR A 245 -7.51 24.16 31.96
N LYS A 246 -7.99 22.99 31.49
CA LYS A 246 -8.42 22.76 30.11
C LYS A 246 -9.44 23.81 29.63
N ALA A 247 -10.33 24.23 30.52
CA ALA A 247 -11.33 25.27 30.28
C ALA A 247 -10.72 26.67 30.08
N SER A 248 -9.71 27.07 30.87
CA SER A 248 -9.17 28.44 30.85
C SER A 248 -8.32 28.75 29.62
N LEU A 249 -7.74 27.72 28.98
CA LEU A 249 -6.92 27.83 27.78
C LEU A 249 -7.79 27.93 26.51
N LEU A 250 -8.86 27.13 26.43
CA LEU A 250 -9.72 27.08 25.25
C LEU A 250 -10.59 28.34 25.14
N ASP A 251 -11.13 28.85 26.25
CA ASP A 251 -12.00 30.03 26.25
C ASP A 251 -11.34 31.32 25.74
N LYS A 252 -10.00 31.43 25.83
CA LYS A 252 -9.24 32.61 25.43
C LYS A 252 -8.80 32.63 23.95
N LEU A 253 -8.97 31.53 23.23
CA LEU A 253 -8.57 31.41 21.83
C LEU A 253 -9.77 31.69 20.91
N SER A 254 -9.56 32.48 19.85
CA SER A 254 -10.53 32.58 18.75
C SER A 254 -10.73 31.24 18.05
N ALA A 255 -11.84 31.04 17.32
CA ALA A 255 -12.11 29.80 16.59
C ALA A 255 -10.95 29.38 15.65
N GLU A 256 -10.35 30.35 14.94
CA GLU A 256 -9.21 30.12 14.05
C GLU A 256 -7.93 29.75 14.82
N GLN A 257 -7.72 30.31 16.02
CA GLN A 257 -6.59 29.95 16.88
C GLN A 257 -6.78 28.58 17.55
N ARG A 258 -8.01 28.23 17.92
CA ARG A 258 -8.36 26.88 18.40
C ARG A 258 -8.12 25.85 17.32
N GLU A 259 -8.49 26.13 16.08
CA GLU A 259 -8.26 25.27 14.92
C GLU A 259 -6.75 25.10 14.62
N LYS A 260 -5.97 26.19 14.63
CA LYS A 260 -4.50 26.14 14.48
C LYS A 260 -3.80 25.40 15.61
N LEU A 261 -4.24 25.60 16.86
CA LEU A 261 -3.68 24.90 18.02
C LEU A 261 -4.08 23.42 18.02
N ALA A 262 -5.34 23.10 17.75
CA ALA A 262 -5.84 21.74 17.66
C ALA A 262 -5.13 20.97 16.54
N SER A 263 -5.02 21.52 15.34
CA SER A 263 -4.29 20.88 14.24
C SER A 263 -2.80 20.67 14.52
N SER A 264 -2.15 21.59 15.26
CA SER A 264 -0.74 21.50 15.64
C SER A 264 -0.46 20.50 16.78
N LEU A 265 -1.39 20.36 17.74
CA LEU A 265 -1.28 19.43 18.86
C LEU A 265 -1.91 18.05 18.56
N TRP A 266 -2.87 17.98 17.64
CA TRP A 266 -3.61 16.75 17.34
C TRP A 266 -2.66 15.67 16.88
N GLY A 267 -1.77 15.92 15.90
CA GLY A 267 -0.76 14.95 15.45
C GLY A 267 0.30 14.57 16.50
N VAL A 268 0.38 15.29 17.63
CA VAL A 268 1.24 14.95 18.79
C VAL A 268 0.53 14.00 19.73
N LEU A 269 -0.73 14.29 20.05
CA LEU A 269 -1.47 13.66 21.13
C LEU A 269 -2.41 12.54 20.63
N ARG A 270 -2.76 12.56 19.35
CA ARG A 270 -3.69 11.64 18.69
C ARG A 270 -3.24 11.37 17.23
N PRO A 271 -3.71 10.29 16.60
CA PRO A 271 -3.46 10.07 15.18
C PRO A 271 -4.11 11.16 14.31
N LYS A 272 -3.42 11.62 13.27
CA LYS A 272 -3.87 12.67 12.35
C LYS A 272 -5.26 12.42 11.75
N TYR A 273 -5.59 11.16 11.48
CA TYR A 273 -6.83 10.70 10.87
C TYR A 273 -7.53 9.66 11.76
N THR A 274 -8.85 9.59 11.65
CA THR A 274 -9.62 8.49 12.25
C THR A 274 -9.61 7.27 11.32
N ALA A 275 -9.81 6.08 11.90
CA ALA A 275 -9.84 4.84 11.13
C ALA A 275 -11.16 4.57 10.40
N GLN A 276 -12.24 5.26 10.77
CA GLN A 276 -13.59 5.00 10.27
C GLN A 276 -13.66 5.03 8.74
N GLY A 277 -12.95 5.98 8.15
CA GLY A 277 -12.89 6.19 6.72
C GLY A 277 -12.33 5.02 5.93
N ILE A 278 -11.12 4.60 6.32
CA ILE A 278 -10.45 3.46 5.71
C ILE A 278 -11.20 2.16 6.02
N GLU A 279 -11.70 1.97 7.25
CA GLU A 279 -12.44 0.76 7.64
C GLU A 279 -13.76 0.62 6.89
N ALA A 280 -14.51 1.71 6.70
CA ALA A 280 -15.73 1.70 5.90
C ALA A 280 -15.44 1.34 4.43
N THR A 281 -14.35 1.86 3.87
CA THR A 281 -13.93 1.54 2.50
C THR A 281 -13.50 0.08 2.39
N LEU A 282 -12.70 -0.43 3.33
CA LEU A 282 -12.26 -1.82 3.34
C LEU A 282 -13.44 -2.78 3.52
N LYS A 283 -14.40 -2.46 4.39
CA LYS A 283 -15.62 -3.25 4.55
C LYS A 283 -16.48 -3.27 3.28
N LEU A 284 -16.54 -2.17 2.55
CA LEU A 284 -17.27 -2.08 1.29
C LEU A 284 -16.59 -2.88 0.17
N VAL A 285 -15.25 -2.86 0.12
CA VAL A 285 -14.47 -3.49 -0.96
C VAL A 285 -14.19 -4.98 -0.71
N LEU A 286 -13.96 -5.38 0.54
CA LEU A 286 -13.57 -6.74 0.92
C LEU A 286 -14.68 -7.50 1.66
N GLU A 287 -15.79 -6.84 2.00
CA GLU A 287 -16.91 -7.41 2.77
C GLU A 287 -16.42 -8.08 4.06
N ASP A 288 -17.08 -9.16 4.47
CA ASP A 288 -16.68 -9.98 5.62
C ASP A 288 -15.73 -11.12 5.21
N ALA A 289 -15.02 -10.98 4.08
CA ALA A 289 -14.11 -12.01 3.60
C ALA A 289 -12.94 -12.25 4.57
N ARG A 290 -12.61 -13.52 4.76
CA ARG A 290 -11.51 -14.01 5.62
C ARG A 290 -10.60 -14.93 4.83
N PHE A 291 -9.43 -15.29 5.38
CA PHE A 291 -8.56 -16.31 4.78
C PHE A 291 -9.25 -17.67 4.60
N SER A 292 -10.13 -18.05 5.53
CA SER A 292 -10.94 -19.26 5.44
C SER A 292 -12.09 -19.17 4.44
N THR A 293 -12.43 -17.98 3.94
CA THR A 293 -13.54 -17.81 3.01
C THR A 293 -13.19 -18.45 1.67
N LYS A 294 -13.97 -19.47 1.29
CA LYS A 294 -13.77 -20.19 0.04
C LYS A 294 -13.76 -19.21 -1.14
N ASP A 295 -12.75 -19.33 -1.98
CA ASP A 295 -12.54 -18.51 -3.18
C ASP A 295 -12.39 -17.00 -2.92
N ALA A 296 -12.16 -16.56 -1.67
CA ALA A 296 -11.93 -15.14 -1.37
C ALA A 296 -10.61 -14.59 -1.92
N LEU A 297 -9.57 -15.43 -2.03
CA LEU A 297 -8.27 -15.05 -2.58
C LEU A 297 -7.92 -15.94 -3.77
N HIS A 298 -7.76 -15.32 -4.94
CA HIS A 298 -7.53 -15.97 -6.24
C HIS A 298 -6.06 -16.17 -6.60
N THR A 299 -5.14 -15.64 -5.79
CA THR A 299 -3.70 -15.89 -5.84
C THR A 299 -3.13 -15.86 -4.43
N SER A 300 -1.87 -16.26 -4.25
CA SER A 300 -1.23 -16.20 -2.93
C SER A 300 -1.01 -14.74 -2.52
N LEU A 301 -1.19 -14.44 -1.23
CA LEU A 301 -1.13 -13.07 -0.71
C LEU A 301 -0.13 -12.96 0.44
N VAL A 302 0.76 -11.97 0.38
CA VAL A 302 1.64 -11.55 1.47
C VAL A 302 1.25 -10.14 1.91
N VAL A 303 1.00 -9.93 3.20
CA VAL A 303 0.79 -8.59 3.74
C VAL A 303 1.68 -8.37 4.95
N GLN A 304 2.50 -7.32 4.90
CA GLN A 304 3.38 -6.97 6.00
C GLN A 304 2.70 -6.05 7.01
N SER A 305 2.90 -6.33 8.29
CA SER A 305 2.52 -5.48 9.42
C SER A 305 3.57 -5.58 10.53
N PHE A 306 3.32 -4.93 11.65
CA PHE A 306 4.17 -4.97 12.83
C PHE A 306 3.30 -5.17 14.07
N GLU A 307 3.63 -6.16 14.89
CA GLU A 307 2.90 -6.49 16.10
C GLU A 307 3.46 -5.72 17.29
N LEU A 308 2.59 -4.98 17.97
CA LEU A 308 2.94 -4.13 19.11
C LEU A 308 3.03 -4.92 20.41
N ASP A 309 2.21 -5.96 20.58
CA ASP A 309 2.14 -6.76 21.80
C ASP A 309 3.48 -7.46 22.10
N TYR A 310 4.17 -7.93 21.05
CA TYR A 310 5.48 -8.59 21.16
C TYR A 310 6.61 -7.85 20.43
N ASN A 311 6.35 -6.63 19.94
CA ASN A 311 7.31 -5.74 19.30
C ASN A 311 8.16 -6.40 18.19
N ARG A 312 7.50 -6.91 17.16
CA ARG A 312 8.17 -7.67 16.08
C ARG A 312 7.48 -7.56 14.72
N PRO A 313 8.21 -7.80 13.61
CA PRO A 313 7.62 -7.91 12.29
C PRO A 313 6.58 -9.03 12.23
N PHE A 314 5.42 -8.75 11.63
CA PHE A 314 4.29 -9.67 11.55
C PHE A 314 3.81 -9.76 10.11
N THR A 315 3.91 -10.94 9.50
CA THR A 315 3.59 -11.14 8.08
C THR A 315 2.39 -12.05 7.94
N PHE A 316 1.31 -11.56 7.37
CA PHE A 316 0.19 -12.42 6.96
C PHE A 316 0.53 -13.13 5.66
N TRP A 317 0.28 -14.44 5.61
CA TRP A 317 0.54 -15.25 4.44
C TRP A 317 -0.64 -16.16 4.13
N PHE A 318 -1.08 -16.11 2.87
CA PHE A 318 -2.04 -17.05 2.30
C PHE A 318 -1.40 -17.72 1.08
N HIS A 319 -1.19 -19.03 1.16
CA HIS A 319 -0.72 -19.84 0.05
C HIS A 319 -1.90 -20.54 -0.64
N ARG A 320 -2.22 -20.09 -1.85
CA ARG A 320 -3.39 -20.59 -2.58
C ARG A 320 -3.33 -22.09 -2.95
N PRO A 321 -2.24 -22.63 -3.53
CA PRO A 321 -2.16 -24.05 -3.93
C PRO A 321 -2.46 -25.03 -2.80
N ALA A 322 -1.88 -24.81 -1.61
CA ALA A 322 -2.12 -25.66 -0.44
C ALA A 322 -3.34 -25.23 0.40
N GLN A 323 -4.04 -24.16 0.01
CA GLN A 323 -5.07 -23.49 0.83
C GLN A 323 -4.60 -23.25 2.28
N MET A 324 -3.31 -22.95 2.44
CA MET A 324 -2.67 -22.78 3.73
C MET A 324 -2.64 -21.29 4.05
N SER A 325 -3.18 -20.92 5.21
CA SER A 325 -3.14 -19.55 5.71
C SER A 325 -2.47 -19.51 7.06
N GLY A 326 -1.93 -18.35 7.40
CA GLY A 326 -1.32 -18.13 8.70
C GLY A 326 -0.66 -16.78 8.79
N TYR A 327 0.18 -16.66 9.81
CA TYR A 327 1.12 -15.55 9.90
C TYR A 327 2.51 -16.06 10.20
N ALA A 328 3.52 -15.31 9.76
CA ALA A 328 4.89 -15.52 10.16
C ALA A 328 5.43 -14.33 10.93
N THR A 329 6.39 -14.63 11.79
CA THR A 329 7.10 -13.64 12.60
C THR A 329 8.60 -13.95 12.58
N LEU A 330 9.39 -12.88 12.67
CA LEU A 330 10.83 -13.00 12.91
C LEU A 330 11.06 -13.03 14.42
N SER A 331 11.08 -14.24 14.98
CA SER A 331 11.47 -14.49 16.36
C SER A 331 12.13 -15.85 16.48
N ARG A 332 13.22 -15.89 17.25
CA ARG A 332 14.01 -17.07 17.62
C ARG A 332 13.22 -18.10 18.45
N ALA A 333 12.23 -17.62 19.20
CA ALA A 333 11.26 -18.39 19.96
C ALA A 333 10.03 -17.52 20.25
N LEU A 334 8.86 -18.12 20.38
CA LEU A 334 7.66 -17.41 20.84
C LEU A 334 7.76 -17.21 22.36
N THR A 335 7.10 -16.18 22.89
CA THR A 335 7.10 -15.99 24.35
C THR A 335 6.24 -17.08 24.99
N LYS A 336 6.53 -17.46 26.24
CA LYS A 336 5.66 -18.40 26.97
C LYS A 336 4.22 -17.92 27.09
N GLU A 337 4.05 -16.60 27.17
CA GLU A 337 2.75 -15.93 27.18
C GLU A 337 2.03 -16.15 25.84
N GLU A 338 2.72 -15.98 24.71
CA GLU A 338 2.16 -16.26 23.39
C GLU A 338 1.85 -17.74 23.17
N GLU A 339 2.76 -18.64 23.57
CA GLU A 339 2.54 -20.08 23.51
C GLU A 339 1.33 -20.52 24.33
N GLN A 340 1.06 -19.85 25.44
CA GLN A 340 -0.13 -20.06 26.28
C GLN A 340 -1.39 -19.44 25.66
N ASP A 341 -1.30 -18.19 25.16
CA ASP A 341 -2.41 -17.48 24.52
C ASP A 341 -2.95 -18.23 23.30
N MET A 342 -2.03 -18.77 22.49
CA MET A 342 -2.33 -19.45 21.24
C MET A 342 -2.38 -20.98 21.40
N ASP A 343 -2.22 -21.51 22.62
CA ASP A 343 -2.18 -22.95 22.93
C ASP A 343 -1.28 -23.74 21.96
N LEU A 344 -0.06 -23.22 21.71
CA LEU A 344 0.83 -23.72 20.65
C LEU A 344 1.43 -25.10 20.93
N ASN A 345 1.31 -25.57 22.17
CA ASN A 345 1.79 -26.89 22.62
C ASN A 345 1.14 -28.08 21.89
N PHE A 346 0.06 -27.85 21.12
CA PHE A 346 -0.65 -28.86 20.34
C PHE A 346 -0.60 -28.65 18.83
N PHE A 347 0.17 -27.68 18.32
CA PHE A 347 0.50 -27.68 16.90
C PHE A 347 1.44 -28.85 16.63
N GLU A 348 1.20 -29.62 15.57
CA GLU A 348 2.22 -30.57 15.13
C GLU A 348 3.50 -29.76 14.91
N PRO A 349 4.67 -30.27 15.35
CA PRO A 349 5.92 -29.61 15.00
C PRO A 349 5.91 -29.38 13.49
N PRO A 350 6.36 -28.21 13.03
CA PRO A 350 6.44 -27.91 11.62
C PRO A 350 7.05 -29.12 10.91
N THR A 351 6.36 -29.64 9.89
CA THR A 351 6.91 -30.74 9.08
C THR A 351 8.20 -30.25 8.41
N GLU A 352 9.05 -31.14 7.87
CA GLU A 352 10.27 -30.72 7.16
C GLU A 352 10.00 -29.67 6.04
N ASP A 353 8.74 -29.54 5.61
CA ASP A 353 8.23 -28.55 4.65
C ASP A 353 7.94 -27.14 5.24
N ASP A 354 7.84 -26.98 6.56
CA ASP A 354 7.38 -25.74 7.21
C ASP A 354 8.55 -24.84 7.67
N PHE A 355 9.28 -24.25 6.72
CA PHE A 355 10.28 -23.16 6.93
C PHE A 355 11.34 -23.35 8.05
N THR A 356 11.51 -24.54 8.61
CA THR A 356 12.40 -24.86 9.76
C THR A 356 13.89 -24.54 9.52
N TRP A 357 14.27 -24.30 8.27
CA TRP A 357 15.61 -23.90 7.84
C TRP A 357 15.92 -22.40 8.06
N LEU A 358 14.92 -21.60 8.44
CA LEU A 358 15.11 -20.22 8.89
C LEU A 358 15.01 -20.19 10.44
N PRO A 359 16.12 -20.32 11.19
CA PRO A 359 16.10 -20.49 12.64
C PRO A 359 15.52 -19.30 13.42
N GLU A 360 15.35 -18.15 12.77
CA GLU A 360 14.76 -16.93 13.34
C GLU A 360 13.33 -16.69 12.85
N PHE A 361 12.77 -17.58 12.03
CA PHE A 361 11.48 -17.41 11.39
C PHE A 361 10.50 -18.46 11.87
N THR A 362 9.39 -18.01 12.45
CA THR A 362 8.33 -18.89 12.91
C THR A 362 7.08 -18.64 12.08
N PHE A 363 6.56 -19.68 11.42
CA PHE A 363 5.28 -19.64 10.74
C PHE A 363 4.22 -20.37 11.58
N ILE A 364 3.08 -19.72 11.81
CA ILE A 364 1.93 -20.26 12.54
C ILE A 364 0.80 -20.48 11.53
N PRO A 365 0.59 -21.74 11.07
CA PRO A 365 -0.44 -22.07 10.10
C PRO A 365 -1.83 -22.16 10.74
N GLY A 366 -2.87 -22.23 9.92
CA GLY A 366 -4.25 -22.51 10.35
C GLY A 366 -4.94 -21.35 11.05
N VAL A 367 -4.36 -20.14 10.96
CA VAL A 367 -4.94 -18.92 11.50
C VAL A 367 -5.83 -18.27 10.45
N ASP A 368 -7.08 -18.03 10.84
CA ASP A 368 -8.10 -17.35 10.07
C ASP A 368 -8.30 -15.92 10.56
N VAL A 369 -8.33 -14.97 9.62
CA VAL A 369 -8.39 -13.54 9.89
C VAL A 369 -9.17 -12.84 8.78
N SER A 370 -9.86 -11.75 9.12
CA SER A 370 -10.55 -10.90 8.14
C SER A 370 -9.54 -10.20 7.22
N LEU A 371 -9.81 -10.22 5.91
CA LEU A 371 -9.00 -9.48 4.93
C LEU A 371 -9.00 -7.98 5.21
N ALA A 372 -10.12 -7.43 5.70
CA ALA A 372 -10.21 -6.03 6.09
C ALA A 372 -9.29 -5.71 7.28
N GLN A 373 -9.22 -6.59 8.29
CA GLN A 373 -8.31 -6.42 9.44
C GLN A 373 -6.83 -6.56 9.03
N VAL A 374 -6.51 -7.48 8.11
CA VAL A 374 -5.16 -7.63 7.54
C VAL A 374 -4.71 -6.34 6.85
N VAL A 375 -5.54 -5.76 5.97
CA VAL A 375 -5.19 -4.50 5.30
C VAL A 375 -5.18 -3.32 6.28
N ARG A 376 -6.12 -3.28 7.22
CA ARG A 376 -6.23 -2.20 8.20
C ARG A 376 -5.02 -2.14 9.13
N SER A 377 -4.48 -3.27 9.55
CA SER A 377 -3.24 -3.33 10.35
C SER A 377 -2.04 -2.85 9.54
N SER A 378 -1.88 -3.34 8.31
CA SER A 378 -0.78 -2.93 7.43
C SER A 378 -0.78 -1.43 7.11
N THR A 379 -1.94 -0.76 7.13
CA THR A 379 -2.10 0.68 6.82
C THR A 379 -2.09 1.59 8.05
N ALA A 380 -2.00 1.03 9.26
CA ALA A 380 -2.11 1.76 10.53
C ALA A 380 -0.84 2.57 10.87
N ALA A 381 -0.50 3.56 10.04
CA ALA A 381 0.75 4.31 10.16
C ALA A 381 0.80 5.10 11.47
N PRO A 382 1.83 4.92 12.33
CA PRO A 382 1.98 5.69 13.55
C PRO A 382 1.91 7.19 13.27
N THR A 383 1.33 7.97 14.18
CA THR A 383 1.02 9.42 14.05
C THR A 383 -0.07 9.77 13.04
N PHE A 384 -0.40 8.89 12.07
CA PHE A 384 -1.43 9.14 11.06
C PHE A 384 -2.74 8.42 11.35
N LEU A 385 -2.70 7.12 11.69
CA LEU A 385 -3.87 6.30 11.99
C LEU A 385 -3.69 5.60 13.33
N PRO A 386 -4.78 5.29 14.06
CA PRO A 386 -4.67 4.48 15.28
C PRO A 386 -4.19 3.06 14.93
N ALA A 387 -3.54 2.40 15.88
CA ALA A 387 -3.22 0.98 15.78
C ALA A 387 -4.48 0.16 15.50
N ALA A 388 -4.32 -0.95 14.79
CA ALA A 388 -5.42 -1.84 14.44
C ALA A 388 -5.45 -3.03 15.39
N THR A 389 -6.64 -3.39 15.84
CA THR A 389 -6.87 -4.67 16.50
C THR A 389 -7.22 -5.72 15.45
N VAL A 390 -6.49 -6.82 15.46
CA VAL A 390 -6.68 -7.95 14.54
C VAL A 390 -7.10 -9.17 15.35
N ASP A 391 -8.24 -9.76 14.99
CA ASP A 391 -8.76 -10.95 15.65
C ASP A 391 -8.24 -12.20 14.94
N LEU A 392 -7.25 -12.86 15.54
CA LEU A 392 -6.69 -14.10 15.05
C LEU A 392 -7.53 -15.27 15.54
N THR A 393 -8.27 -15.91 14.63
CA THR A 393 -9.09 -17.08 14.97
C THR A 393 -8.36 -18.35 14.55
N TYR A 394 -8.19 -19.31 15.46
CA TYR A 394 -7.61 -20.61 15.14
C TYR A 394 -8.38 -21.72 15.86
N THR A 395 -8.20 -22.96 15.43
CA THR A 395 -8.82 -24.13 16.09
C THR A 395 -7.72 -24.95 16.76
N PRO A 396 -7.64 -24.94 18.10
CA PRO A 396 -6.68 -25.77 18.82
C PRO A 396 -6.90 -27.26 18.49
N LYS A 397 -5.82 -28.04 18.37
CA LYS A 397 -5.94 -29.50 18.29
C LYS A 397 -6.34 -30.07 19.66
N LYS A 398 -7.07 -31.19 19.66
CA LYS A 398 -7.57 -31.85 20.88
C LYS A 398 -6.41 -32.22 21.84
N GLY A 399 -6.39 -31.62 23.02
CA GLY A 399 -5.74 -32.23 24.19
C GLY A 399 -6.58 -33.41 24.71
N PRO A 400 -5.99 -34.37 25.45
CA PRO A 400 -6.68 -35.56 25.94
C PRO A 400 -7.94 -35.30 26.80
N ASN A 401 -8.13 -34.07 27.32
CA ASN A 401 -9.24 -33.69 28.19
C ASN A 401 -10.02 -32.42 27.76
N SER A 402 -9.89 -31.94 26.51
CA SER A 402 -10.52 -30.68 26.07
C SER A 402 -11.89 -30.88 25.41
N PRO A 403 -12.90 -30.02 25.70
CA PRO A 403 -14.23 -30.10 25.10
C PRO A 403 -14.22 -29.58 23.64
N GLY A 404 -13.81 -30.44 22.69
CA GLY A 404 -14.07 -30.29 21.25
C GLY A 404 -13.30 -29.20 20.48
N ASN A 405 -13.43 -29.24 19.15
CA ASN A 405 -12.84 -28.31 18.16
C ASN A 405 -13.57 -26.96 18.18
N VAL A 406 -13.47 -26.19 19.27
CA VAL A 406 -14.06 -24.85 19.35
C VAL A 406 -13.04 -23.82 18.85
N PRO A 407 -13.37 -22.97 17.86
CA PRO A 407 -12.49 -21.89 17.44
C PRO A 407 -12.22 -20.93 18.60
N VAL A 408 -10.95 -20.61 18.82
CA VAL A 408 -10.47 -19.61 19.78
C VAL A 408 -10.06 -18.36 19.00
N THR A 409 -10.38 -17.18 19.53
CA THR A 409 -10.00 -15.90 18.93
C THR A 409 -9.13 -15.12 19.90
N VAL A 410 -7.96 -14.71 19.43
CA VAL A 410 -6.99 -13.93 20.18
C VAL A 410 -6.81 -12.57 19.49
N PRO A 411 -7.18 -11.47 20.14
CA PRO A 411 -6.96 -10.14 19.60
C PRO A 411 -5.47 -9.77 19.71
N ARG A 412 -4.92 -9.17 18.65
CA ARG A 412 -3.56 -8.61 18.61
C ARG A 412 -3.58 -7.14 18.22
N GLN A 413 -2.70 -6.34 18.80
CA GLN A 413 -2.47 -4.95 18.41
C GLN A 413 -1.36 -4.86 17.37
N LEU A 414 -1.69 -4.37 16.18
CA LEU A 414 -0.75 -4.24 15.06
C LEU A 414 -0.73 -2.80 14.52
N CYS A 415 0.39 -2.42 13.92
CA CYS A 415 0.55 -1.16 13.19
C CYS A 415 1.15 -1.38 11.79
N ASP A 416 1.36 -0.27 11.07
CA ASP A 416 1.79 -0.30 9.66
C ASP A 416 3.07 -1.12 9.45
N GLY A 417 3.07 -1.94 8.40
CA GLY A 417 4.23 -2.76 8.04
C GLY A 417 5.44 -1.94 7.60
N GLY A 418 5.25 -0.69 7.19
CA GLY A 418 6.30 0.28 6.87
C GLY A 418 7.23 0.59 8.05
N VAL A 419 6.81 0.30 9.29
CA VAL A 419 7.67 0.37 10.48
C VAL A 419 8.83 -0.65 10.41
N CYS A 420 8.63 -1.80 9.76
CA CYS A 420 9.66 -2.84 9.62
C CYS A 420 10.16 -3.01 8.19
N ALA A 421 9.25 -3.07 7.21
CA ALA A 421 9.58 -3.28 5.81
C ALA A 421 8.55 -2.58 4.93
N ASN A 422 8.87 -1.35 4.51
CA ASN A 422 8.03 -0.57 3.59
C ASN A 422 8.02 -1.14 2.14
N SER A 423 8.94 -2.07 1.84
CA SER A 423 8.89 -2.95 0.67
C SER A 423 8.73 -4.41 1.13
N PRO A 424 7.68 -5.13 0.72
CA PRO A 424 7.49 -6.54 1.09
C PRO A 424 8.20 -7.50 0.13
N THR A 425 9.06 -6.99 -0.77
CA THR A 425 9.57 -7.75 -1.92
C THR A 425 10.38 -8.98 -1.50
N MET A 426 11.36 -8.82 -0.60
CA MET A 426 12.23 -9.93 -0.19
C MET A 426 11.47 -10.96 0.64
N ILE A 427 10.51 -10.52 1.45
CA ILE A 427 9.63 -11.40 2.21
C ILE A 427 8.79 -12.24 1.24
N ALA A 428 8.19 -11.61 0.22
CA ALA A 428 7.43 -12.32 -0.79
C ALA A 428 8.26 -13.33 -1.58
N VAL A 429 9.51 -12.99 -1.92
CA VAL A 429 10.46 -13.92 -2.56
C VAL A 429 10.76 -15.10 -1.63
N ALA A 430 11.02 -14.86 -0.34
CA ALA A 430 11.29 -15.92 0.63
C ALA A 430 10.12 -16.91 0.75
N PHE A 431 8.89 -16.41 0.91
CA PHE A 431 7.70 -17.26 0.94
C PHE A 431 7.44 -17.99 -0.39
N ALA A 432 7.62 -17.30 -1.51
CA ALA A 432 7.44 -17.89 -2.84
C ALA A 432 8.40 -19.06 -3.05
N VAL A 433 9.68 -18.91 -2.68
CA VAL A 433 10.68 -19.98 -2.81
C VAL A 433 10.48 -21.07 -1.77
N GLY A 434 10.13 -20.72 -0.52
CA GLY A 434 9.77 -21.72 0.49
C GLY A 434 8.64 -22.63 0.01
N SER A 435 7.61 -22.06 -0.63
CA SER A 435 6.51 -22.83 -1.24
C SER A 435 6.86 -23.61 -2.52
N LEU A 436 8.11 -23.60 -2.98
CA LEU A 436 8.59 -24.45 -4.09
C LEU A 436 9.30 -25.71 -3.59
N ARG A 437 9.55 -25.84 -2.28
CA ARG A 437 10.10 -27.07 -1.71
C ARG A 437 8.99 -28.11 -1.56
N ASP A 438 9.05 -29.15 -2.38
CA ASP A 438 8.30 -30.41 -2.20
C ASP A 438 9.19 -31.39 -1.41
N GLY A 439 9.17 -31.37 -0.07
CA GLY A 439 9.67 -32.46 0.80
C GLY A 439 11.12 -32.90 0.66
N ASN A 440 11.89 -32.27 -0.23
CA ASN A 440 13.25 -32.66 -0.59
C ASN A 440 14.17 -31.47 -0.33
N ASP A 441 15.35 -31.75 0.21
CA ASP A 441 16.47 -30.84 0.50
C ASP A 441 17.07 -30.13 -0.74
N LEU A 442 16.30 -29.96 -1.81
CA LEU A 442 16.72 -29.23 -2.99
C LEU A 442 17.11 -27.79 -2.60
N PRO A 443 18.24 -27.29 -3.12
CA PRO A 443 18.72 -25.96 -2.82
C PRO A 443 17.75 -24.90 -3.33
N ILE A 444 17.54 -23.85 -2.52
CA ILE A 444 16.77 -22.65 -2.84
C ILE A 444 17.28 -22.09 -4.18
N ASN A 445 16.49 -22.21 -5.24
CA ASN A 445 16.86 -21.70 -6.56
C ASN A 445 16.05 -20.45 -6.91
N LEU A 446 16.61 -19.28 -6.57
CA LEU A 446 16.02 -17.99 -6.89
C LEU A 446 15.87 -17.77 -8.40
N LYS A 447 16.59 -18.51 -9.27
CA LYS A 447 16.43 -18.46 -10.74
C LYS A 447 15.08 -18.98 -11.23
N GLN A 448 14.29 -19.61 -10.36
CA GLN A 448 12.93 -20.07 -10.66
C GLN A 448 11.85 -19.03 -10.34
N THR A 449 12.22 -17.81 -9.94
CA THR A 449 11.26 -16.72 -9.70
C THR A 449 11.41 -15.59 -10.70
N ALA A 450 10.32 -14.85 -10.90
CA ALA A 450 10.31 -13.58 -11.60
C ALA A 450 9.53 -12.57 -10.76
N THR A 451 10.20 -11.50 -10.31
CA THR A 451 9.66 -10.52 -9.39
C THR A 451 9.54 -9.17 -10.05
N LEU A 452 8.33 -8.61 -10.06
CA LEU A 452 8.07 -7.21 -10.35
C LEU A 452 7.75 -6.49 -9.05
N SER A 453 8.58 -5.52 -8.69
CA SER A 453 8.49 -4.74 -7.47
C SER A 453 8.20 -3.28 -7.80
N LEU A 454 7.15 -2.72 -7.22
CA LEU A 454 6.66 -1.38 -7.53
C LEU A 454 6.75 -0.47 -6.31
N GLY A 455 7.54 0.60 -6.44
CA GLY A 455 7.67 1.64 -5.44
C GLY A 455 6.57 2.70 -5.52
N THR A 456 6.30 3.36 -4.40
CA THR A 456 5.34 4.47 -4.27
C THR A 456 5.97 5.84 -4.48
N GLY A 457 7.18 5.89 -5.03
CA GLY A 457 7.92 7.12 -5.22
C GLY A 457 8.73 7.56 -3.99
N GLN A 458 9.83 8.26 -4.25
CA GLN A 458 10.76 8.75 -3.23
C GLN A 458 11.25 10.14 -3.57
N THR A 459 11.50 10.90 -2.51
CA THR A 459 12.08 12.23 -2.58
C THR A 459 13.58 12.15 -2.30
N VAL A 460 14.39 12.79 -3.15
CA VAL A 460 15.86 12.86 -3.00
C VAL A 460 16.31 14.12 -2.23
N THR A 461 15.38 14.85 -1.61
CA THR A 461 15.70 16.10 -0.91
C THR A 461 16.33 15.86 0.46
N SER A 462 17.24 16.77 0.84
CA SER A 462 17.88 16.76 2.15
C SER A 462 16.87 16.75 3.30
N THR A 463 16.98 15.77 4.19
CA THR A 463 16.28 15.71 5.48
C THR A 463 16.94 16.57 6.57
N LYS A 464 17.89 17.45 6.20
CA LYS A 464 18.64 18.30 7.13
C LYS A 464 17.70 19.05 8.06
N LEU A 465 17.87 18.80 9.36
CA LEU A 465 17.16 19.51 10.40
C LEU A 465 17.61 20.98 10.42
N ALA A 466 16.65 21.88 10.66
CA ALA A 466 16.94 23.31 10.76
C ALA A 466 17.87 23.63 11.95
N SER A 467 17.85 22.80 12.99
CA SER A 467 18.79 22.81 14.11
C SER A 467 19.41 21.42 14.30
N PRO A 468 20.72 21.29 14.51
CA PRO A 468 21.35 20.03 14.90
C PRO A 468 20.89 19.55 16.28
N ASP A 469 20.38 20.44 17.14
CA ASP A 469 19.88 20.13 18.49
C ASP A 469 18.37 19.82 18.51
N ALA A 470 17.81 19.32 17.39
CA ALA A 470 16.40 19.02 17.26
C ALA A 470 15.93 17.96 18.27
N GLY A 471 14.88 18.29 19.04
CA GLY A 471 14.26 17.37 20.01
C GLY A 471 13.18 16.47 19.39
N ALA A 472 12.60 15.58 20.18
CA ALA A 472 11.58 14.62 19.72
C ALA A 472 10.41 15.27 18.97
N LEU A 473 9.99 16.47 19.38
CA LEU A 473 8.94 17.23 18.70
C LEU A 473 9.35 17.71 17.30
N ASP A 474 10.61 18.09 17.08
CA ASP A 474 11.07 18.50 15.75
C ASP A 474 11.25 17.29 14.81
N TRP A 475 11.66 16.13 15.35
CA TRP A 475 11.76 14.87 14.61
C TRP A 475 10.40 14.31 14.17
N VAL A 476 9.36 14.51 14.99
CA VAL A 476 8.00 13.99 14.74
C VAL A 476 7.09 15.02 14.06
N LEU A 477 7.08 16.29 14.49
CA LEU A 477 6.07 17.27 14.09
C LEU A 477 6.42 18.16 12.91
N ARG A 478 7.70 18.47 12.67
CA ARG A 478 8.10 19.30 11.53
C ARG A 478 8.18 18.46 10.24
N GLY A 479 7.05 17.82 9.92
CA GLY A 479 6.78 17.18 8.64
C GLY A 479 6.96 15.66 8.60
N GLY A 480 6.83 14.91 9.70
CA GLY A 480 6.89 13.45 9.65
C GLY A 480 8.25 12.89 9.22
N ARG A 481 9.32 13.68 9.29
CA ARG A 481 10.65 13.37 8.74
C ARG A 481 11.19 12.03 9.21
N LEU A 482 10.96 11.65 10.46
CA LEU A 482 11.36 10.34 10.96
C LEU A 482 10.61 9.20 10.27
N VAL A 483 9.29 9.33 10.10
CA VAL A 483 8.47 8.35 9.37
C VAL A 483 8.88 8.27 7.91
N ASP A 484 9.16 9.42 7.29
CA ASP A 484 9.65 9.49 5.90
C ASP A 484 11.01 8.81 5.76
N ILE A 485 11.95 9.07 6.67
CA ILE A 485 13.28 8.43 6.68
C ILE A 485 13.15 6.92 6.82
N LEU A 486 12.35 6.44 7.80
CA LEU A 486 12.15 5.00 8.01
C LEU A 486 11.46 4.35 6.80
N SER A 487 10.49 5.03 6.22
CA SER A 487 9.74 4.54 5.06
C SER A 487 10.55 4.60 3.76
N SER A 488 11.51 5.52 3.61
CA SER A 488 12.35 5.64 2.41
C SER A 488 13.56 4.72 2.44
N SER A 489 14.17 4.52 3.62
CA SER A 489 15.41 3.76 3.75
C SER A 489 15.22 2.25 3.60
N ALA A 490 14.14 1.67 4.12
CA ALA A 490 13.91 0.22 4.03
C ALA A 490 13.76 -0.28 2.58
N PRO A 491 12.98 0.36 1.68
CA PRO A 491 12.90 -0.03 0.28
C PRO A 491 14.22 0.12 -0.48
N GLU A 492 15.00 1.18 -0.21
CA GLU A 492 16.30 1.41 -0.86
C GLU A 492 17.32 0.33 -0.48
N ILE A 493 17.40 -0.01 0.80
CA ILE A 493 18.28 -1.08 1.27
C ILE A 493 17.86 -2.41 0.67
N GLN A 494 16.56 -2.73 0.65
CA GLN A 494 16.08 -3.96 0.04
C GLN A 494 16.32 -4.01 -1.48
N ALA A 495 16.15 -2.91 -2.19
CA ALA A 495 16.45 -2.82 -3.61
C ALA A 495 17.96 -3.02 -3.86
N ALA A 496 18.82 -2.31 -3.12
CA ALA A 496 20.27 -2.40 -3.27
C ALA A 496 20.81 -3.80 -2.91
N LEU A 497 20.32 -4.40 -1.82
CA LEU A 497 20.69 -5.76 -1.44
C LEU A 497 20.13 -6.78 -2.43
N GLY A 498 18.89 -6.59 -2.91
CA GLY A 498 18.28 -7.40 -3.95
C GLY A 498 19.13 -7.38 -5.22
N GLU A 499 19.42 -6.21 -5.77
CA GLU A 499 20.25 -6.07 -6.96
C GLU A 499 21.65 -6.65 -6.77
N PHE A 500 22.30 -6.37 -5.64
CA PHE A 500 23.63 -6.92 -5.34
C PHE A 500 23.62 -8.45 -5.28
N PHE A 501 22.79 -9.05 -4.43
CA PHE A 501 22.80 -10.50 -4.25
C PHE A 501 22.20 -11.25 -5.43
N LEU A 502 21.07 -10.78 -5.96
CA LEU A 502 20.35 -11.47 -7.04
C LEU A 502 21.13 -11.40 -8.36
N PHE A 503 21.66 -10.23 -8.73
CA PHE A 503 22.36 -10.10 -10.01
C PHE A 503 23.84 -10.44 -9.94
N LYS A 504 24.55 -9.97 -8.92
CA LYS A 504 26.01 -10.11 -8.88
C LYS A 504 26.45 -11.47 -8.34
N GLU A 505 25.80 -11.97 -7.30
CA GLU A 505 26.21 -13.23 -6.65
C GLU A 505 25.47 -14.45 -7.22
N ILE A 506 24.16 -14.36 -7.42
CA ILE A 506 23.34 -15.49 -7.93
C ILE A 506 23.35 -15.57 -9.47
N GLY A 507 23.56 -14.43 -10.15
CA GLY A 507 23.53 -14.35 -11.61
C GLY A 507 22.12 -14.51 -12.18
N LEU A 508 21.10 -13.94 -11.53
CA LEU A 508 19.76 -13.81 -12.10
C LEU A 508 19.77 -12.91 -13.33
N HIS A 509 18.92 -13.20 -14.31
CA HIS A 509 18.75 -12.31 -15.45
C HIS A 509 18.08 -11.01 -14.99
N VAL A 510 18.47 -9.86 -15.55
CA VAL A 510 17.96 -8.53 -15.12
C VAL A 510 16.43 -8.43 -15.21
N LEU A 511 15.82 -9.14 -16.15
CA LEU A 511 14.35 -9.17 -16.30
C LEU A 511 13.66 -10.07 -15.28
N GLN A 512 14.36 -10.92 -14.52
CA GLN A 512 13.76 -11.75 -13.46
C GLN A 512 13.56 -10.98 -12.16
N PHE A 513 14.21 -9.83 -11.97
CA PHE A 513 13.96 -8.96 -10.82
C PHE A 513 13.87 -7.52 -11.28
N VAL A 514 12.66 -7.02 -11.49
CA VAL A 514 12.43 -5.65 -11.96
C VAL A 514 11.89 -4.82 -10.82
N ARG A 515 12.61 -3.77 -10.44
CA ARG A 515 12.15 -2.74 -9.50
C ARG A 515 11.85 -1.46 -10.25
N ILE A 516 10.62 -0.97 -10.13
CA ILE A 516 10.22 0.34 -10.66
C ILE A 516 10.08 1.29 -9.48
N GLN A 517 11.12 2.10 -9.26
CA GLN A 517 11.14 3.15 -8.23
C GLN A 517 11.10 4.52 -8.90
N THR A 518 10.12 5.33 -8.49
CA THR A 518 9.94 6.67 -9.02
C THR A 518 10.68 7.70 -8.17
N THR A 519 11.50 8.52 -8.79
CA THR A 519 12.09 9.73 -8.17
C THR A 519 11.88 10.88 -9.15
N ALA A 520 11.94 12.13 -8.67
CA ALA A 520 11.85 13.30 -9.57
C ALA A 520 12.92 13.22 -10.68
N ILE A 521 14.12 12.76 -10.35
CA ILE A 521 15.23 12.59 -11.29
C ILE A 521 14.92 11.52 -12.34
N ASN A 522 14.42 10.34 -11.94
CA ASN A 522 14.24 9.21 -12.86
C ASN A 522 13.07 9.39 -13.84
N ILE A 523 12.14 10.30 -13.56
CA ILE A 523 11.00 10.59 -14.43
C ILE A 523 11.23 11.79 -15.33
N GLU A 524 12.43 12.39 -15.25
CA GLU A 524 12.87 13.50 -16.08
C GLU A 524 13.85 12.97 -17.14
N GLY A 525 13.59 13.34 -18.40
CA GLY A 525 14.24 12.71 -19.56
C GLY A 525 15.72 13.05 -19.78
N SER A 526 16.38 13.73 -18.85
CA SER A 526 17.81 14.05 -18.92
C SER A 526 18.42 14.12 -17.52
N PRO A 527 19.46 13.33 -17.21
CA PRO A 527 20.22 13.42 -15.96
C PRO A 527 20.95 14.77 -15.76
N ASP A 528 21.08 15.56 -16.83
CA ASP A 528 21.88 16.80 -16.86
C ASP A 528 21.07 18.04 -16.44
N ASP A 529 19.75 17.96 -16.35
CA ASP A 529 18.90 19.07 -15.90
C ASP A 529 18.66 18.94 -14.39
N GLU A 530 19.46 19.63 -13.56
CA GLU A 530 19.29 19.71 -12.09
C GLU A 530 17.96 20.38 -11.64
N LYS A 531 17.02 20.64 -12.56
CA LYS A 531 15.78 21.36 -12.29
C LYS A 531 14.59 20.47 -12.55
N ASP A 532 13.86 20.19 -11.47
CA ASP A 532 12.54 19.57 -11.50
C ASP A 532 11.67 20.17 -12.62
N ILE A 533 11.27 19.36 -13.60
CA ILE A 533 10.36 19.75 -14.66
C ILE A 533 8.96 19.85 -14.04
N PRO A 534 8.36 21.05 -13.95
CA PRO A 534 7.07 21.22 -13.30
C PRO A 534 5.99 20.32 -13.90
N LEU A 535 5.08 19.88 -13.05
CA LEU A 535 3.87 19.15 -13.42
C LEU A 535 2.89 20.08 -14.14
N SER A 536 1.83 19.52 -14.73
CA SER A 536 0.76 20.30 -15.39
C SER A 536 0.05 21.27 -14.44
N SER A 537 0.12 21.00 -13.13
CA SER A 537 -0.36 21.86 -12.05
C SER A 537 0.56 23.06 -11.77
N GLY A 538 1.79 23.06 -12.29
CA GLY A 538 2.85 24.01 -11.97
C GLY A 538 3.66 23.65 -10.71
N ARG A 539 3.32 22.56 -10.00
CA ARG A 539 4.08 22.06 -8.85
C ARG A 539 5.29 21.24 -9.30
N ASN A 540 6.33 21.18 -8.47
CA ASN A 540 7.48 20.31 -8.72
C ASN A 540 7.19 18.87 -8.25
N PRO A 541 7.58 17.84 -9.01
CA PRO A 541 7.43 16.45 -8.59
C PRO A 541 8.10 16.15 -7.23
N SER A 542 9.28 16.72 -6.96
CA SER A 542 10.00 16.53 -5.70
C SER A 542 9.22 17.04 -4.48
N GLU A 543 8.47 18.14 -4.62
CA GLU A 543 7.61 18.68 -3.56
C GLU A 543 6.40 17.78 -3.34
N VAL A 544 5.77 17.32 -4.42
CA VAL A 544 4.63 16.41 -4.35
C VAL A 544 5.00 15.10 -3.65
N LEU A 545 6.15 14.52 -4.00
CA LEU A 545 6.61 13.24 -3.45
C LEU A 545 6.97 13.29 -1.96
N LYS A 546 7.13 14.48 -1.36
CA LYS A 546 7.30 14.65 0.10
C LYS A 546 6.05 14.34 0.89
N HIS A 547 4.87 14.39 0.26
CA HIS A 547 3.60 14.26 0.96
C HIS A 547 2.99 12.89 0.72
N MET A 548 2.86 12.11 1.80
CA MET A 548 2.25 10.77 1.75
C MET A 548 0.75 10.77 2.08
N ASP A 549 0.19 11.88 2.55
CA ASP A 549 -1.15 11.90 3.15
C ASP A 549 -2.02 13.08 2.71
N ASP A 550 -1.60 13.83 1.70
CA ASP A 550 -2.32 14.98 1.18
C ASP A 550 -3.02 14.65 -0.15
N SER A 551 -4.35 14.50 -0.08
CA SER A 551 -5.20 14.20 -1.23
C SER A 551 -5.28 15.34 -2.26
N THR A 552 -4.77 16.54 -1.98
CA THR A 552 -4.71 17.64 -2.97
C THR A 552 -3.66 17.41 -4.05
N PHE A 553 -2.75 16.43 -3.86
CA PHE A 553 -1.76 16.01 -4.83
C PHE A 553 -2.20 14.84 -5.71
N THR A 554 -3.45 14.39 -5.58
CA THR A 554 -3.97 13.23 -6.32
C THR A 554 -3.68 13.30 -7.82
N TRP A 555 -3.93 14.44 -8.47
CA TRP A 555 -3.67 14.59 -9.91
C TRP A 555 -2.19 14.58 -10.26
N ASP A 556 -1.37 15.21 -9.43
CA ASP A 556 0.09 15.23 -9.60
C ASP A 556 0.69 13.83 -9.51
N LEU A 557 0.20 13.02 -8.56
CA LEU A 557 0.68 11.65 -8.37
C LEU A 557 0.34 10.75 -9.56
N LEU A 558 -0.78 11.01 -10.22
CA LEU A 558 -1.15 10.33 -11.46
C LEU A 558 -0.26 10.74 -12.63
N GLU A 559 0.01 12.04 -12.78
CA GLU A 559 0.98 12.52 -13.77
C GLU A 559 2.38 11.96 -13.51
N ILE A 560 2.81 11.91 -12.25
CA ILE A 560 4.08 11.28 -11.85
C ILE A 560 4.08 9.80 -12.23
N GLY A 561 2.98 9.07 -12.00
CA GLY A 561 2.82 7.68 -12.45
C GLY A 561 2.94 7.53 -13.97
N GLU A 562 2.34 8.43 -14.74
CA GLU A 562 2.46 8.46 -16.21
C GLU A 562 3.90 8.70 -16.67
N ARG A 563 4.60 9.66 -16.05
CA ARG A 563 6.03 9.90 -16.35
C ARG A 563 6.90 8.70 -15.95
N ALA A 564 6.60 8.03 -14.83
CA ALA A 564 7.28 6.82 -14.40
C ALA A 564 7.10 5.68 -15.41
N VAL A 565 5.89 5.51 -15.95
CA VAL A 565 5.63 4.56 -17.04
C VAL A 565 6.42 4.93 -18.29
N GLN A 566 6.44 6.20 -18.69
CA GLN A 566 7.21 6.65 -19.86
C GLN A 566 8.69 6.33 -19.73
N ALA A 567 9.27 6.56 -18.56
CA ALA A 567 10.68 6.25 -18.29
C ALA A 567 10.96 4.73 -18.29
N ASN A 568 10.01 3.91 -17.85
CA ASN A 568 10.21 2.47 -17.61
C ASN A 568 9.47 1.54 -18.59
N TRP A 569 8.80 2.07 -19.62
CA TRP A 569 7.88 1.30 -20.48
C TRP A 569 8.57 0.10 -21.12
N THR A 570 9.79 0.30 -21.64
CA THR A 570 10.54 -0.79 -22.28
C THR A 570 10.83 -1.93 -21.29
N LEU A 571 11.09 -1.61 -20.02
CA LEU A 571 11.35 -2.59 -18.98
C LEU A 571 10.08 -3.33 -18.56
N ILE A 572 8.95 -2.60 -18.40
CA ILE A 572 7.63 -3.17 -18.11
C ILE A 572 7.23 -4.17 -19.20
N ASP A 573 7.30 -3.74 -20.46
CA ASP A 573 6.92 -4.56 -21.61
C ASP A 573 7.86 -5.76 -21.81
N ALA A 574 9.17 -5.57 -21.56
CA ALA A 574 10.13 -6.67 -21.57
C ALA A 574 9.86 -7.71 -20.46
N PHE A 575 9.52 -7.27 -19.24
CA PHE A 575 9.15 -8.18 -18.14
C PHE A 575 7.96 -9.07 -18.53
N VAL A 576 6.91 -8.49 -19.13
CA VAL A 576 5.73 -9.24 -19.60
C VAL A 576 6.13 -10.28 -20.65
N LYS A 577 6.86 -9.85 -21.68
CA LYS A 577 7.26 -10.73 -22.80
C LYS A 577 8.26 -11.81 -22.38
N HIS A 578 9.08 -11.57 -21.36
CA HIS A 578 10.08 -12.53 -20.92
C HIS A 578 9.54 -13.52 -19.90
N ASN A 579 8.75 -13.05 -18.93
CA ASN A 579 8.39 -13.85 -17.75
C ASN A 579 6.92 -14.31 -17.74
N LEU A 580 6.01 -13.54 -18.34
CA LEU A 580 4.58 -13.88 -18.35
C LEU A 580 4.15 -14.57 -19.65
N PHE A 581 4.71 -14.13 -20.78
CA PHE A 581 4.45 -14.66 -22.13
C PHE A 581 5.75 -14.88 -22.91
N PRO A 582 6.66 -15.76 -22.44
CA PRO A 582 7.90 -16.06 -23.15
C PRO A 582 7.61 -16.58 -24.57
N GLY A 583 8.36 -16.07 -25.55
CA GLY A 583 8.33 -16.60 -26.92
C GLY A 583 8.89 -18.03 -27.00
N GLU A 584 8.51 -18.78 -28.04
CA GLU A 584 9.14 -20.09 -28.32
C GLU A 584 10.63 -19.88 -28.63
N GLY A 585 11.52 -20.31 -27.72
CA GLY A 585 12.97 -20.20 -27.87
C GLY A 585 13.71 -19.45 -26.76
N ASN A 586 13.02 -18.82 -25.80
CA ASN A 586 13.63 -18.10 -24.67
C ASN A 586 13.94 -19.00 -23.45
N GLU A 587 14.21 -20.29 -23.67
CA GLU A 587 14.51 -21.26 -22.59
C GLU A 587 15.99 -21.27 -22.14
N SER A 588 16.82 -20.33 -22.60
CA SER A 588 18.26 -20.28 -22.29
C SER A 588 18.62 -19.25 -21.23
#